data_AF-F4PHU6-F1
#
_entry.id   AF-F4PHU6-F1
#
_cell.length_a   1.000
_cell.length_b   1.000
_cell.length_c   1.000
_cell.angle_alpha   90.00
_cell.angle_beta   90.00
_cell.angle_gamma   90.00
#
_symmetry.space_group_name_H-M   'P 1'
#
loop_
_entity.id
_entity.type
_entity.pdbx_description
1 polymer ?
#
loop_
_entity_poly.entity_id
_entity_poly.type
_entity_poly.pdbx_seq_one_letter_code
_entity_poly.pdbx_strand_id
1 'polypeptide(L)'
;MGKVELSYAVLKARREHVENLFSKQFHCAHCRTEDPSRFAPNNGFYCLSCREKMLLVDAGVPINDAFGPERKVPRAARAAKSLTKAATNSIVKVIVDPVVKQIRKMMNVLYSASQARISNPKHPWNKTEVYNISVDFLVYLCGDQGALCPILRVRLRFKSKSNFKASLDRINDSITYTTTNCRIICSETNTPSKWTDTDPAKLIEWYQQPAFSNDALDFLFSQTEMVIALDKLITTTTQSLTRKSENRPFVGKYEICYEFFALMFYFQGGRCWYTGAPLGITSPSERTSVLAHPCAASPERLDVLQNYTLANTVLIERRCQSANQRANYDDPNSEEYGDANWNKLKFHYVMHCQECYNSNPRIVPEYYEDWLLANPEIQKMVEQEESRRIIFVEFARILLEKMKANLVDLNQGIEMVKFIKLLPKDQDYNYLLDYIF
;
A
#
# COMPACT_ATOMS: atom_id res chain seq x y z
N MET A 1 0.86 1.94 40.63
CA MET A 1 0.31 1.02 39.61
C MET A 1 -1.10 1.43 39.11
N GLY A 2 -1.98 2.03 39.90
CA GLY A 2 -3.37 2.37 39.47
C GLY A 2 -3.59 3.50 38.45
N LYS A 3 -2.59 4.32 38.08
CA LYS A 3 -2.75 5.38 37.04
C LYS A 3 -2.56 4.86 35.60
N VAL A 4 -1.86 3.74 35.41
CA VAL A 4 -1.57 3.17 34.08
C VAL A 4 -2.76 2.34 33.58
N GLU A 5 -3.45 1.62 34.48
CA GLU A 5 -4.65 0.83 34.13
C GLU A 5 -5.84 1.71 33.72
N LEU A 6 -6.02 2.87 34.37
CA LEU A 6 -7.07 3.83 34.01
C LEU A 6 -6.87 4.42 32.59
N SER A 7 -5.62 4.60 32.18
CA SER A 7 -5.26 5.06 30.84
C SER A 7 -5.59 4.02 29.76
N TYR A 8 -5.31 2.75 30.05
CA TYR A 8 -5.56 1.66 29.10
C TYR A 8 -7.05 1.39 28.89
N ALA A 9 -7.85 1.39 29.96
CA ALA A 9 -9.31 1.23 29.87
C ALA A 9 -9.97 2.37 29.09
N VAL A 10 -9.50 3.61 29.27
CA VAL A 10 -10.02 4.78 28.53
C VAL A 10 -9.62 4.73 27.04
N LEU A 11 -8.39 4.30 26.72
CA LEU A 11 -7.96 4.11 25.34
C LEU A 11 -8.69 2.96 24.65
N LYS A 12 -8.92 1.85 25.36
CA LYS A 12 -9.71 0.70 24.88
C LYS A 12 -11.18 1.10 24.63
N ALA A 13 -11.82 1.82 25.54
CA ALA A 13 -13.18 2.32 25.36
C ALA A 13 -13.30 3.34 24.20
N ARG A 14 -12.28 4.19 23.99
CA ARG A 14 -12.21 5.09 22.83
C ARG A 14 -12.04 4.33 21.51
N ARG A 15 -11.20 3.29 21.50
CA ARG A 15 -10.99 2.37 20.36
C ARG A 15 -12.29 1.65 20.01
N GLU A 16 -12.93 1.00 20.99
CA GLU A 16 -14.20 0.29 20.82
C GLU A 16 -15.34 1.22 20.38
N HIS A 17 -15.32 2.50 20.76
CA HIS A 17 -16.33 3.48 20.33
C HIS A 17 -16.10 3.99 18.90
N VAL A 18 -14.84 4.26 18.50
CA VAL A 18 -14.49 4.58 17.12
C VAL A 18 -14.80 3.39 16.22
N GLU A 19 -14.46 2.17 16.68
CA GLU A 19 -14.89 0.93 16.05
C GLU A 19 -16.41 0.91 15.94
N ASN A 20 -17.20 1.12 17.01
CA ASN A 20 -18.66 1.21 16.92
C ASN A 20 -19.22 2.35 16.03
N LEU A 21 -18.49 3.45 15.83
CA LEU A 21 -18.90 4.50 14.88
C LEU A 21 -18.77 4.03 13.41
N PHE A 22 -17.86 3.10 13.14
CA PHE A 22 -17.61 2.53 11.81
C PHE A 22 -18.06 1.06 11.65
N SER A 23 -18.35 0.35 12.75
CA SER A 23 -18.72 -1.07 12.86
C SER A 23 -20.19 -1.26 13.24
N LYS A 24 -20.93 -0.18 13.51
CA LYS A 24 -22.39 -0.25 13.54
C LYS A 24 -22.85 -0.82 12.20
N GLN A 25 -23.32 -2.06 12.29
CA GLN A 25 -24.04 -2.84 11.29
C GLN A 25 -24.61 -1.96 10.19
N PHE A 26 -24.32 -2.35 8.94
CA PHE A 26 -24.83 -1.75 7.71
C PHE A 26 -26.28 -1.32 7.89
N HIS A 27 -26.47 -0.04 8.18
CA HIS A 27 -27.79 0.57 8.18
C HIS A 27 -27.92 1.33 6.88
N CYS A 28 -29.08 1.25 6.25
CA CYS A 28 -29.29 1.95 5.00
C CYS A 28 -29.06 3.45 5.23
N ALA A 29 -28.15 4.06 4.48
CA ALA A 29 -27.76 5.46 4.65
C ALA A 29 -28.96 6.43 4.58
N HIS A 30 -30.01 6.02 3.86
CA HIS A 30 -31.25 6.77 3.71
C HIS A 30 -32.30 6.44 4.80
N CYS A 31 -32.82 5.20 4.84
CA CYS A 31 -33.94 4.86 5.73
C CYS A 31 -33.52 4.35 7.12
N ARG A 32 -32.22 4.22 7.37
CA ARG A 32 -31.62 3.71 8.62
C ARG A 32 -32.09 2.31 9.02
N THR A 33 -32.64 1.51 8.09
CA THR A 33 -33.00 0.11 8.37
C THR A 33 -31.74 -0.71 8.66
N GLU A 34 -31.77 -1.49 9.75
CA GLU A 34 -30.70 -2.40 10.17
C GLU A 34 -30.99 -3.87 9.76
N ASP A 35 -32.15 -4.12 9.16
CA ASP A 35 -32.58 -5.44 8.67
C ASP A 35 -31.66 -5.98 7.54
N PRO A 36 -30.83 -6.99 7.81
CA PRO A 36 -29.82 -7.50 6.87
C PRO A 36 -30.43 -8.10 5.60
N SER A 37 -31.67 -8.62 5.68
CA SER A 37 -32.38 -9.21 4.54
C SER A 37 -32.69 -8.19 3.44
N ARG A 38 -32.60 -6.89 3.76
CA ARG A 38 -32.86 -5.79 2.82
C ARG A 38 -31.62 -5.34 2.07
N PHE A 39 -30.46 -5.98 2.25
CA PHE A 39 -29.23 -5.62 1.57
C PHE A 39 -28.84 -6.71 0.56
N ALA A 40 -28.30 -6.28 -0.59
CA ALA A 40 -27.71 -7.23 -1.54
C ALA A 40 -26.38 -7.75 -0.98
N PRO A 41 -25.99 -9.02 -1.26
CA PRO A 41 -24.77 -9.64 -0.73
C PRO A 41 -23.47 -8.84 -0.96
N ASN A 42 -23.44 -7.98 -1.98
CA ASN A 42 -22.25 -7.23 -2.41
C ASN A 42 -22.41 -5.70 -2.32
N ASN A 43 -23.39 -5.18 -1.57
CA ASN A 43 -23.68 -3.74 -1.57
C ASN A 43 -24.00 -3.20 -0.17
N GLY A 44 -23.09 -2.41 0.40
CA GLY A 44 -23.09 -2.08 1.83
C GLY A 44 -23.92 -0.87 2.27
N PHE A 45 -24.27 0.08 1.40
CA PHE A 45 -24.69 1.41 1.87
C PHE A 45 -26.18 1.71 1.81
N TYR A 46 -26.91 1.08 0.88
CA TYR A 46 -28.36 1.27 0.72
C TYR A 46 -29.06 -0.08 0.75
N CYS A 47 -30.19 -0.15 1.46
CA CYS A 47 -31.08 -1.28 1.29
C CYS A 47 -31.64 -1.29 -0.14
N LEU A 48 -32.04 -2.46 -0.63
CA LEU A 48 -32.58 -2.69 -1.98
C LEU A 48 -33.63 -1.63 -2.37
N SER A 49 -34.57 -1.34 -1.46
CA SER A 49 -35.62 -0.34 -1.67
C SER A 49 -35.09 1.09 -1.81
N CYS A 50 -34.11 1.50 -0.98
CA CYS A 50 -33.54 2.84 -1.12
C CYS A 50 -32.63 2.95 -2.35
N ARG A 51 -31.99 1.84 -2.76
CA ARG A 51 -31.18 1.78 -3.97
C ARG A 51 -32.03 1.97 -5.22
N GLU A 52 -33.16 1.27 -5.34
CA GLU A 52 -34.10 1.46 -6.45
C GLU A 52 -34.56 2.91 -6.56
N LYS A 53 -34.82 3.55 -5.42
CA LYS A 53 -35.20 4.97 -5.39
C LYS A 53 -34.05 5.90 -5.78
N MET A 54 -32.81 5.58 -5.41
CA MET A 54 -31.63 6.34 -5.86
C MET A 54 -31.45 6.24 -7.38
N LEU A 55 -31.70 5.07 -7.98
CA LEU A 55 -31.66 4.91 -9.45
C LEU A 55 -32.71 5.79 -10.15
N LEU A 56 -33.87 6.01 -9.53
CA LEU A 56 -34.87 6.95 -10.04
C LEU A 56 -34.39 8.40 -9.95
N VAL A 57 -33.70 8.78 -8.87
CA VAL A 57 -33.09 10.11 -8.73
C VAL A 57 -32.00 10.33 -9.78
N ASP A 58 -31.15 9.33 -10.02
CA ASP A 58 -30.12 9.37 -11.07
C ASP A 58 -30.72 9.46 -12.48
N ALA A 59 -31.94 8.93 -12.67
CA ALA A 59 -32.73 9.08 -13.89
C ALA A 59 -33.49 10.43 -13.98
N GLY A 60 -33.26 11.37 -13.06
CA GLY A 60 -33.83 12.72 -13.07
C GLY A 60 -35.16 12.88 -12.33
N VAL A 61 -35.62 11.86 -11.59
CA VAL A 61 -36.85 11.98 -10.78
C VAL A 61 -36.57 12.82 -9.52
N PRO A 62 -37.39 13.85 -9.21
CA PRO A 62 -37.23 14.62 -7.99
C PRO A 62 -37.26 13.74 -6.74
N ILE A 63 -36.36 13.99 -5.78
CA ILE A 63 -36.18 13.16 -4.59
C ILE A 63 -37.47 13.01 -3.76
N ASN A 64 -38.30 14.06 -3.71
CA ASN A 64 -39.56 14.03 -2.95
C ASN A 64 -40.57 13.05 -3.55
N ASP A 65 -40.54 12.87 -4.87
CA ASP A 65 -41.43 11.98 -5.60
C ASP A 65 -40.95 10.52 -5.49
N ALA A 66 -39.62 10.30 -5.46
CA ALA A 66 -39.04 8.97 -5.27
C ALA A 66 -39.26 8.41 -3.85
N PHE A 67 -39.26 9.26 -2.82
CA PHE A 67 -39.30 8.83 -1.42
C PHE A 67 -40.66 8.98 -0.73
N GLY A 68 -41.56 9.83 -1.25
CA GLY A 68 -42.89 10.09 -0.67
C GLY A 68 -42.85 10.91 0.64
N PRO A 69 -44.00 11.36 1.14
CA PRO A 69 -44.07 12.19 2.35
C PRO A 69 -43.66 11.41 3.61
N GLU A 70 -42.84 12.04 4.47
CA GLU A 70 -42.32 11.43 5.70
C GLU A 70 -43.45 10.92 6.63
N ARG A 71 -43.38 9.65 7.05
CA ARG A 71 -44.30 9.08 8.04
C ARG A 71 -44.11 9.75 9.40
N LYS A 72 -45.18 10.30 9.97
CA LYS A 72 -45.20 10.91 11.31
C LYS A 72 -44.98 9.85 12.40
N VAL A 73 -43.92 10.00 13.19
CA VAL A 73 -43.57 9.08 14.30
C VAL A 73 -44.54 9.26 15.50
N PRO A 74 -45.03 8.17 16.14
CA PRO A 74 -45.95 8.21 17.29
C PRO A 74 -45.42 9.00 18.51
N ARG A 75 -46.34 9.64 19.26
CA ARG A 75 -46.05 10.55 20.38
C ARG A 75 -45.27 9.89 21.55
N ALA A 76 -45.50 8.61 21.85
CA ALA A 76 -44.81 7.90 22.93
C ALA A 76 -43.31 7.70 22.68
N ALA A 77 -42.89 7.61 21.41
CA ALA A 77 -41.48 7.54 21.03
C ALA A 77 -40.73 8.87 21.18
N ARG A 78 -41.43 9.99 21.45
CA ARG A 78 -40.81 11.34 21.56
C ARG A 78 -40.14 11.58 22.92
N ALA A 79 -40.64 10.99 24.01
CA ALA A 79 -40.08 11.16 25.35
C ALA A 79 -38.81 10.32 25.57
N ALA A 80 -38.80 9.05 25.12
CA ALA A 80 -37.59 8.23 25.09
C ALA A 80 -36.52 8.82 24.14
N LYS A 81 -36.94 9.51 23.07
CA LYS A 81 -36.05 10.27 22.18
C LYS A 81 -35.39 11.50 22.83
N SER A 82 -35.99 12.16 23.82
CA SER A 82 -35.39 13.39 24.38
C SER A 82 -34.24 13.08 25.35
N LEU A 83 -34.38 12.02 26.17
CA LEU A 83 -33.34 11.54 27.08
C LEU A 83 -32.15 10.93 26.32
N THR A 84 -32.42 10.13 25.29
CA THR A 84 -31.37 9.64 24.38
C THR A 84 -30.74 10.77 23.58
N LYS A 85 -31.49 11.78 23.11
CA LYS A 85 -30.92 12.92 22.35
C LYS A 85 -29.94 13.77 23.17
N ALA A 86 -30.16 13.94 24.48
CA ALA A 86 -29.21 14.67 25.33
C ALA A 86 -27.90 13.89 25.54
N ALA A 87 -27.99 12.59 25.85
CA ALA A 87 -26.82 11.72 25.96
C ALA A 87 -26.07 11.56 24.62
N THR A 88 -26.80 11.38 23.52
CA THR A 88 -26.25 11.32 22.16
C THR A 88 -25.61 12.66 21.77
N ASN A 89 -26.22 13.81 22.06
CA ASN A 89 -25.61 15.11 21.77
C ASN A 89 -24.35 15.37 22.60
N SER A 90 -24.28 14.88 23.84
CA SER A 90 -23.10 14.97 24.67
C SER A 90 -21.96 14.08 24.15
N ILE A 91 -22.26 12.83 23.78
CA ILE A 91 -21.29 11.89 23.18
C ILE A 91 -20.80 12.39 21.81
N VAL A 92 -21.72 12.89 20.96
CA VAL A 92 -21.40 13.46 19.65
C VAL A 92 -20.49 14.68 19.78
N LYS A 93 -20.76 15.59 20.73
CA LYS A 93 -19.90 16.77 20.93
C LYS A 93 -18.52 16.43 21.51
N VAL A 94 -18.41 15.45 22.41
CA VAL A 94 -17.15 15.18 23.12
C VAL A 94 -16.22 14.27 22.33
N ILE A 95 -16.73 13.34 21.52
CA ILE A 95 -15.92 12.28 20.87
C ILE A 95 -15.96 12.36 19.35
N VAL A 96 -17.11 12.65 18.75
CA VAL A 96 -17.24 12.66 17.27
C VAL A 96 -16.60 13.91 16.67
N ASP A 97 -16.75 15.06 17.33
CA ASP A 97 -16.23 16.34 16.81
C ASP A 97 -14.70 16.36 16.63
N PRO A 98 -13.85 15.89 17.58
CA PRO A 98 -12.40 15.85 17.38
C PRO A 98 -11.96 14.96 16.20
N VAL A 99 -12.57 13.78 16.04
CA VAL A 99 -12.22 12.84 14.96
C VAL A 99 -12.65 13.41 13.61
N VAL A 100 -13.88 13.92 13.51
CA VAL A 100 -14.39 14.55 12.29
C VAL A 100 -13.56 15.78 11.93
N LYS A 101 -13.15 16.59 12.91
CA LYS A 101 -12.26 17.74 12.73
C LYS A 101 -10.88 17.31 12.22
N GLN A 102 -10.32 16.22 12.74
CA GLN A 102 -9.05 15.67 12.25
C GLN A 102 -9.15 15.16 10.81
N ILE A 103 -10.21 14.39 10.49
CA ILE A 103 -10.47 13.91 9.13
C ILE A 103 -10.63 15.10 8.18
N ARG A 104 -11.46 16.09 8.53
CA ARG A 104 -11.67 17.30 7.72
C ARG A 104 -10.38 18.08 7.50
N LYS A 105 -9.53 18.22 8.53
CA LYS A 105 -8.21 18.84 8.41
C LYS A 105 -7.35 18.11 7.38
N MET A 106 -7.31 16.79 7.41
CA MET A 106 -6.55 16.00 6.44
C MET A 106 -7.15 16.04 5.03
N MET A 107 -8.49 15.97 4.91
CA MET A 107 -9.17 16.13 3.62
C MET A 107 -8.89 17.49 2.99
N ASN A 108 -8.79 18.54 3.80
CA ASN A 108 -8.36 19.86 3.34
C ASN A 108 -6.93 19.83 2.78
N VAL A 109 -5.99 19.13 3.44
CA VAL A 109 -4.62 18.96 2.93
C VAL A 109 -4.63 18.21 1.58
N LEU A 110 -5.39 17.12 1.46
CA LEU A 110 -5.50 16.36 0.22
C LEU A 110 -6.12 17.19 -0.91
N TYR A 111 -7.16 17.97 -0.59
CA TYR A 111 -7.81 18.90 -1.51
C TYR A 111 -6.86 20.00 -1.99
N SER A 112 -6.14 20.66 -1.08
CA SER A 112 -5.15 21.68 -1.46
C SER A 112 -4.03 21.09 -2.32
N ALA A 113 -3.56 19.87 -2.00
CA ALA A 113 -2.57 19.17 -2.80
C ALA A 113 -3.09 18.83 -4.22
N SER A 114 -4.36 18.45 -4.36
CA SER A 114 -4.94 18.17 -5.68
C SER A 114 -5.12 19.44 -6.52
N GLN A 115 -5.51 20.56 -5.92
CA GLN A 115 -5.56 21.86 -6.60
C GLN A 115 -4.17 22.28 -7.09
N ALA A 116 -3.16 22.22 -6.23
CA ALA A 116 -1.78 22.58 -6.57
C ALA A 116 -1.22 21.74 -7.74
N ARG A 117 -1.59 20.45 -7.82
CA ARG A 117 -1.21 19.57 -8.94
C ARG A 117 -1.84 19.96 -10.27
N ILE A 118 -3.04 20.54 -10.27
CA ILE A 118 -3.73 20.97 -11.49
C ILE A 118 -3.22 22.32 -11.96
N SER A 119 -2.91 23.22 -11.04
CA SER A 119 -2.37 24.54 -11.38
C SER A 119 -0.92 24.52 -11.85
N ASN A 120 -0.22 23.38 -11.75
CA ASN A 120 1.19 23.28 -12.14
C ASN A 120 1.34 23.14 -13.66
N PRO A 121 1.88 24.15 -14.37
CA PRO A 121 2.00 24.13 -15.84
C PRO A 121 2.99 23.08 -16.35
N LYS A 122 3.88 22.56 -15.51
CA LYS A 122 4.84 21.48 -15.88
C LYS A 122 4.16 20.13 -16.12
N HIS A 123 2.87 20.05 -15.85
CA HIS A 123 2.05 18.87 -16.04
C HIS A 123 0.95 19.17 -17.07
N PRO A 124 1.29 19.36 -18.36
CA PRO A 124 0.33 19.60 -19.42
C PRO A 124 -0.40 18.31 -19.77
N TRP A 125 -1.19 17.80 -18.82
CA TRP A 125 -2.11 16.72 -19.09
C TRP A 125 -3.27 17.34 -19.87
N ASN A 126 -3.54 16.85 -21.08
CA ASN A 126 -4.77 17.11 -21.82
C ASN A 126 -5.94 16.44 -21.08
N LYS A 127 -6.31 16.99 -19.92
CA LYS A 127 -7.39 16.46 -19.08
C LYS A 127 -8.70 16.84 -19.74
N THR A 128 -9.52 15.83 -20.01
CA THR A 128 -10.78 15.96 -20.76
C THR A 128 -11.93 16.54 -19.92
N GLU A 129 -11.79 16.59 -18.59
CA GLU A 129 -12.87 16.97 -17.67
C GLU A 129 -12.50 18.13 -16.73
N VAL A 130 -13.55 18.79 -16.21
CA VAL A 130 -13.45 19.90 -15.26
C VAL A 130 -13.27 19.37 -13.83
N TYR A 131 -12.34 19.96 -13.09
CA TYR A 131 -12.13 19.65 -11.68
C TYR A 131 -13.39 19.98 -10.85
N ASN A 132 -13.97 18.99 -10.16
CA ASN A 132 -15.25 19.18 -9.45
C ASN A 132 -15.34 18.48 -8.08
N ILE A 133 -14.22 18.37 -7.35
CA ILE A 133 -14.22 17.85 -5.97
C ILE A 133 -14.24 18.98 -4.93
N SER A 134 -14.70 18.69 -3.71
CA SER A 134 -14.70 19.60 -2.56
C SER A 134 -14.22 18.87 -1.30
N VAL A 135 -13.89 19.61 -0.23
CA VAL A 135 -13.51 19.00 1.06
C VAL A 135 -14.66 18.17 1.64
N ASP A 136 -15.91 18.64 1.53
CA ASP A 136 -17.07 17.89 2.02
C ASP A 136 -17.30 16.60 1.22
N PHE A 137 -17.07 16.62 -0.10
CA PHE A 137 -17.07 15.41 -0.91
C PHE A 137 -16.00 14.41 -0.45
N LEU A 138 -14.78 14.87 -0.15
CA LEU A 138 -13.72 13.97 0.34
C LEU A 138 -14.03 13.39 1.73
N VAL A 139 -14.65 14.17 2.62
CA VAL A 139 -15.13 13.65 3.92
C VAL A 139 -16.21 12.59 3.70
N TYR A 140 -17.17 12.84 2.81
CA TYR A 140 -18.19 11.87 2.42
C TYR A 140 -17.55 10.59 1.85
N LEU A 141 -16.65 10.72 0.88
CA LEU A 141 -15.94 9.60 0.24
C LEU A 141 -15.14 8.77 1.25
N CYS A 142 -14.48 9.42 2.21
CA CYS A 142 -13.77 8.73 3.28
C CYS A 142 -14.72 7.90 4.17
N GLY A 143 -15.90 8.46 4.49
CA GLY A 143 -16.94 7.77 5.26
C GLY A 143 -17.57 6.62 4.48
N ASP A 144 -17.85 6.82 3.20
CA ASP A 144 -18.37 5.80 2.28
C ASP A 144 -17.38 4.63 2.14
N GLN A 145 -16.08 4.89 2.09
CA GLN A 145 -15.08 3.82 2.10
C GLN A 145 -14.88 3.15 3.49
N GLY A 146 -15.61 3.57 4.53
CA GLY A 146 -15.44 3.06 5.90
C GLY A 146 -14.06 3.37 6.49
N ALA A 147 -13.41 4.46 6.03
CA ALA A 147 -12.02 4.78 6.34
C ALA A 147 -11.01 3.66 6.00
N LEU A 148 -11.36 2.78 5.05
CA LEU A 148 -10.47 1.75 4.51
C LEU A 148 -9.95 2.17 3.14
N CYS A 149 -8.76 1.68 2.80
CA CYS A 149 -8.26 1.71 1.43
C CYS A 149 -9.08 0.75 0.57
N PRO A 150 -9.70 1.20 -0.53
CA PRO A 150 -10.53 0.35 -1.37
C PRO A 150 -9.73 -0.72 -2.12
N ILE A 151 -8.40 -0.56 -2.20
CA ILE A 151 -7.49 -1.51 -2.82
C ILE A 151 -7.03 -2.53 -1.78
N LEU A 152 -6.21 -2.08 -0.82
CA LEU A 152 -5.53 -2.96 0.13
C LEU A 152 -6.42 -3.44 1.29
N ARG A 153 -7.60 -2.85 1.47
CA ARG A 153 -8.51 -3.05 2.62
C ARG A 153 -7.92 -2.72 3.99
N VAL A 154 -6.74 -2.10 4.02
CA VAL A 154 -6.10 -1.59 5.24
C VAL A 154 -6.83 -0.35 5.76
N ARG A 155 -6.79 -0.13 7.08
CA ARG A 155 -7.24 1.12 7.70
C ARG A 155 -6.37 2.29 7.27
N LEU A 156 -7.00 3.36 6.79
CA LEU A 156 -6.31 4.59 6.42
C LEU A 156 -5.87 5.34 7.67
N ARG A 157 -4.68 5.95 7.58
CA ARG A 157 -4.18 6.86 8.61
C ARG A 157 -4.22 8.31 8.14
N PHE A 158 -4.61 9.21 9.04
CA PHE A 158 -4.70 10.65 8.78
C PHE A 158 -3.64 11.44 9.54
N LYS A 159 -2.64 10.77 10.11
CA LYS A 159 -1.47 11.41 10.72
C LYS A 159 -0.38 11.54 9.65
N SER A 160 0.47 12.56 9.74
CA SER A 160 1.73 12.55 8.99
C SER A 160 2.61 11.39 9.47
N LYS A 161 3.49 10.88 8.60
CA LYS A 161 4.40 9.76 8.89
C LYS A 161 3.82 8.41 9.29
N SER A 162 2.52 8.26 9.33
CA SER A 162 1.93 6.96 9.60
C SER A 162 2.03 6.06 8.38
N ASN A 163 2.24 4.77 8.63
CA ASN A 163 2.03 3.72 7.64
C ASN A 163 0.59 3.81 7.11
N PHE A 164 0.39 3.55 5.82
CA PHE A 164 -0.93 3.60 5.19
C PHE A 164 -1.62 4.96 5.29
N LYS A 165 -0.82 6.04 5.23
CA LYS A 165 -1.31 7.43 5.18
C LYS A 165 -2.28 7.60 4.01
N ALA A 166 -3.43 8.22 4.29
CA ALA A 166 -4.42 8.56 3.29
C ALA A 166 -3.84 9.48 2.22
N SER A 167 -4.13 9.16 0.96
CA SER A 167 -3.75 9.91 -0.22
C SER A 167 -4.92 9.94 -1.19
N LEU A 168 -5.05 11.06 -1.91
CA LEU A 168 -6.02 11.17 -3.00
C LEU A 168 -5.43 10.58 -4.29
N ASP A 169 -6.14 9.65 -4.89
CA ASP A 169 -5.78 9.00 -6.16
C ASP A 169 -6.85 9.22 -7.21
N ARG A 170 -6.41 9.22 -8.47
CA ARG A 170 -7.27 9.23 -9.64
C ARG A 170 -7.42 7.83 -10.15
N ILE A 171 -8.65 7.37 -10.35
CA ILE A 171 -8.90 6.02 -10.89
C ILE A 171 -8.29 5.92 -12.31
N ASN A 172 -8.53 6.95 -13.13
CA ASN A 172 -7.93 7.14 -14.45
C ASN A 172 -7.06 8.39 -14.45
N ASP A 173 -5.76 8.22 -14.74
CA ASP A 173 -4.79 9.33 -14.76
C ASP A 173 -4.97 10.30 -15.94
N SER A 174 -5.71 9.91 -16.99
CA SER A 174 -6.05 10.79 -18.11
C SER A 174 -7.18 11.77 -17.77
N ILE A 175 -7.94 11.48 -16.72
CA ILE A 175 -9.03 12.34 -16.23
C ILE A 175 -8.50 13.16 -15.04
N THR A 176 -9.06 14.35 -14.82
CA THR A 176 -8.71 15.16 -13.65
C THR A 176 -9.34 14.59 -12.37
N TYR A 177 -9.18 15.27 -11.23
CA TYR A 177 -9.90 14.89 -10.03
C TYR A 177 -11.37 15.29 -10.15
N THR A 178 -12.24 14.31 -10.32
CA THR A 178 -13.69 14.48 -10.35
C THR A 178 -14.37 13.58 -9.32
N THR A 179 -15.63 13.83 -8.99
CA THR A 179 -16.38 13.02 -8.01
C THR A 179 -16.50 11.54 -8.40
N THR A 180 -16.38 11.22 -9.69
CA THR A 180 -16.42 9.84 -10.23
C THR A 180 -15.04 9.24 -10.49
N ASN A 181 -13.99 10.08 -10.58
CA ASN A 181 -12.63 9.65 -10.88
C ASN A 181 -11.69 9.72 -9.67
N CYS A 182 -12.19 9.90 -8.45
CA CYS A 182 -11.38 9.99 -7.24
C CYS A 182 -11.64 8.84 -6.27
N ARG A 183 -10.59 8.43 -5.56
CA ARG A 183 -10.66 7.52 -4.41
C ARG A 183 -9.61 7.91 -3.37
N ILE A 184 -9.86 7.60 -2.10
CA ILE A 184 -8.87 7.79 -1.04
C ILE A 184 -8.17 6.46 -0.81
N ILE A 185 -6.89 6.39 -1.12
CA ILE A 185 -6.07 5.17 -0.99
C ILE A 185 -4.91 5.41 -0.03
N CYS A 186 -4.12 4.37 0.23
CA CYS A 186 -2.86 4.52 0.93
C CYS A 186 -1.82 5.15 0.01
N SER A 187 -0.95 5.99 0.57
CA SER A 187 0.13 6.62 -0.17
C SER A 187 1.09 5.59 -0.81
N GLU A 188 1.24 4.42 -0.20
CA GLU A 188 2.01 3.26 -0.69
C GLU A 188 1.50 2.73 -2.04
N THR A 189 0.20 2.89 -2.31
CA THR A 189 -0.43 2.44 -3.57
C THR A 189 -0.61 3.54 -4.61
N ASN A 190 -0.34 4.80 -4.25
CA ASN A 190 -0.46 5.94 -5.17
C ASN A 190 0.79 6.08 -6.04
N THR A 191 1.15 5.00 -6.75
CA THR A 191 2.36 4.92 -7.57
C THR A 191 2.05 5.15 -9.06
N PRO A 192 3.07 5.37 -9.91
CA PRO A 192 2.87 5.43 -11.35
C PRO A 192 2.26 4.16 -11.95
N SER A 193 2.45 3.01 -11.30
CA SER A 193 1.78 1.76 -11.66
C SER A 193 0.48 1.65 -10.88
N LYS A 194 -0.65 1.80 -11.59
CA LYS A 194 -1.97 1.80 -10.97
C LYS A 194 -2.28 0.46 -10.33
N TRP A 195 -2.60 0.52 -9.05
CA TRP A 195 -3.15 -0.60 -8.30
C TRP A 195 -4.66 -0.74 -8.56
N THR A 196 -5.10 -1.98 -8.65
CA THR A 196 -6.49 -2.41 -8.76
C THR A 196 -6.91 -3.18 -7.51
N ASP A 197 -8.21 -3.28 -7.26
CA ASP A 197 -8.75 -3.97 -6.08
C ASP A 197 -8.55 -5.50 -6.11
N THR A 198 -8.19 -6.07 -7.26
CA THR A 198 -7.86 -7.50 -7.42
C THR A 198 -6.38 -7.81 -7.19
N ASP A 199 -5.51 -6.79 -7.22
CA ASP A 199 -4.06 -6.98 -7.08
C ASP A 199 -3.68 -7.66 -5.76
N PRO A 200 -4.21 -7.29 -4.58
CA PRO A 200 -3.83 -7.94 -3.32
C PRO A 200 -4.07 -9.44 -3.33
N ALA A 201 -5.21 -9.90 -3.83
CA ALA A 201 -5.52 -11.33 -3.90
C ALA A 201 -4.50 -12.09 -4.78
N LYS A 202 -4.17 -11.53 -5.95
CA LYS A 202 -3.16 -12.10 -6.87
C LYS A 202 -1.77 -12.15 -6.24
N LEU A 203 -1.38 -11.09 -5.53
CA LEU A 203 -0.10 -11.01 -4.84
C LEU A 203 -0.01 -12.03 -3.70
N ILE A 204 -1.08 -12.22 -2.93
CA ILE A 204 -1.15 -13.20 -1.85
C ILE A 204 -1.03 -14.62 -2.40
N GLU A 205 -1.75 -14.92 -3.48
CA GLU A 205 -1.64 -16.20 -4.18
C GLU A 205 -0.18 -16.47 -4.58
N TRP A 206 0.48 -15.51 -5.23
CA TRP A 206 1.89 -15.66 -5.61
C TRP A 206 2.83 -15.78 -4.43
N TYR A 207 2.57 -15.07 -3.34
CA TYR A 207 3.38 -15.14 -2.12
C TYR A 207 3.34 -16.54 -1.49
N GLN A 208 2.20 -17.22 -1.58
CA GLN A 208 2.00 -18.58 -1.07
C GLN A 208 2.56 -19.68 -2.00
N GLN A 209 2.84 -19.35 -3.26
CA GLN A 209 3.42 -20.32 -4.19
C GLN A 209 4.86 -20.69 -3.80
N PRO A 210 5.28 -21.94 -4.07
CA PRO A 210 6.65 -22.34 -3.82
C PRO A 210 7.64 -21.48 -4.62
N ALA A 211 8.89 -21.41 -4.13
CA ALA A 211 9.97 -20.80 -4.87
C ALA A 211 10.14 -21.50 -6.23
N PHE A 212 10.50 -20.73 -7.26
CA PHE A 212 10.82 -21.31 -8.57
C PHE A 212 12.01 -22.27 -8.45
N SER A 213 11.95 -23.37 -9.21
CA SER A 213 13.11 -24.22 -9.47
C SER A 213 14.18 -23.45 -10.23
N ASN A 214 15.42 -23.93 -10.22
CA ASN A 214 16.51 -23.29 -10.96
C ASN A 214 16.19 -23.22 -12.47
N ASP A 215 15.66 -24.30 -13.06
CA ASP A 215 15.25 -24.31 -14.48
C ASP A 215 14.17 -23.26 -14.78
N ALA A 216 13.20 -23.09 -13.87
CA ALA A 216 12.16 -22.08 -14.02
C ALA A 216 12.74 -20.65 -13.88
N LEU A 217 13.75 -20.45 -13.02
CA LEU A 217 14.45 -19.17 -12.90
C LEU A 217 15.25 -18.86 -14.16
N ASP A 218 15.96 -19.84 -14.71
CA ASP A 218 16.74 -19.69 -15.94
C ASP A 218 15.82 -19.39 -17.13
N PHE A 219 14.67 -20.07 -17.20
CA PHE A 219 13.62 -19.77 -18.17
C PHE A 219 13.09 -18.34 -17.99
N LEU A 220 12.75 -17.93 -16.76
CA LEU A 220 12.28 -16.57 -16.50
C LEU A 220 13.34 -15.53 -16.88
N PHE A 221 14.60 -15.75 -16.52
CA PHE A 221 15.70 -14.82 -16.80
C PHE A 221 15.95 -14.67 -18.30
N SER A 222 15.92 -15.78 -19.05
CA SER A 222 16.21 -15.79 -20.49
C SER A 222 15.01 -15.38 -21.37
N GLN A 223 13.80 -15.80 -21.05
CA GLN A 223 12.63 -15.65 -21.94
C GLN A 223 11.81 -14.38 -21.67
N THR A 224 11.85 -13.82 -20.45
CA THR A 224 10.99 -12.68 -20.11
C THR A 224 11.61 -11.31 -20.41
N GLU A 225 12.62 -11.28 -21.28
CA GLU A 225 13.43 -10.09 -21.54
C GLU A 225 14.05 -9.51 -20.24
N MET A 226 14.26 -10.36 -19.22
CA MET A 226 14.75 -9.89 -17.91
C MET A 226 16.14 -9.26 -18.04
N VAL A 227 17.01 -9.81 -18.89
CA VAL A 227 18.29 -9.21 -19.25
C VAL A 227 18.14 -7.75 -19.69
N ILE A 228 17.19 -7.48 -20.60
CA ILE A 228 16.90 -6.13 -21.12
C ILE A 228 16.34 -5.26 -20.00
N ALA A 229 15.45 -5.81 -19.17
CA ALA A 229 14.89 -5.09 -18.03
C ALA A 229 15.98 -4.65 -17.06
N LEU A 230 16.88 -5.56 -16.64
CA LEU A 230 17.96 -5.29 -15.69
C LEU A 230 18.99 -4.30 -16.25
N ASP A 231 19.36 -4.40 -17.52
CA ASP A 231 20.24 -3.42 -18.18
C ASP A 231 19.63 -2.01 -18.16
N LYS A 232 18.32 -1.92 -18.46
CA LYS A 232 17.60 -0.65 -18.37
C LYS A 232 17.56 -0.11 -16.94
N LEU A 233 17.45 -0.97 -15.93
CA LEU A 233 17.50 -0.54 -14.53
C LEU A 233 18.81 0.19 -14.23
N ILE A 234 19.97 -0.37 -14.63
CA ILE A 234 21.28 0.25 -14.46
C ILE A 234 21.37 1.61 -15.14
N THR A 235 20.85 1.71 -16.36
CA THR A 235 20.78 2.99 -17.08
C THR A 235 19.96 4.02 -16.28
N THR A 236 18.78 3.63 -15.77
CA THR A 236 17.91 4.55 -15.02
C THR A 236 18.47 4.96 -13.66
N THR A 237 19.15 4.07 -12.94
CA THR A 237 19.75 4.37 -11.64
C THR A 237 20.97 5.29 -11.80
N THR A 238 21.79 5.07 -12.83
CA THR A 238 22.93 5.93 -13.17
C THR A 238 22.47 7.33 -13.57
N GLN A 239 21.44 7.44 -14.42
CA GLN A 239 20.85 8.74 -14.78
C GLN A 239 20.22 9.46 -13.57
N SER A 240 19.69 8.71 -12.60
CA SER A 240 19.16 9.33 -11.38
C SER A 240 20.27 9.94 -10.52
N LEU A 241 21.50 9.41 -10.57
CA LEU A 241 22.65 9.97 -9.86
C LEU A 241 23.03 11.34 -10.43
N THR A 242 23.05 11.46 -11.76
CA THR A 242 23.40 12.73 -12.42
C THR A 242 22.33 13.79 -12.24
N ARG A 243 21.04 13.43 -12.30
CA ARG A 243 19.92 14.41 -12.20
C ARG A 243 19.58 14.87 -10.79
N LYS A 244 19.87 14.08 -9.74
CA LYS A 244 19.42 14.36 -8.37
C LYS A 244 20.54 14.82 -7.43
N SER A 245 21.81 14.66 -7.81
CA SER A 245 22.95 15.02 -6.96
C SER A 245 23.01 16.51 -6.62
N GLU A 246 22.45 17.39 -7.45
CA GLU A 246 22.48 18.84 -7.20
C GLU A 246 21.59 19.29 -6.03
N ASN A 247 20.47 18.60 -5.78
CA ASN A 247 19.48 19.02 -4.77
C ASN A 247 19.28 18.01 -3.64
N ARG A 248 19.93 16.84 -3.69
CA ARG A 248 19.78 15.82 -2.65
C ARG A 248 21.09 15.04 -2.47
N PRO A 249 21.87 15.31 -1.41
CA PRO A 249 23.05 14.52 -1.12
C PRO A 249 22.61 13.12 -0.68
N PHE A 250 23.02 12.10 -1.44
CA PHE A 250 22.85 10.71 -1.02
C PHE A 250 24.06 10.28 -0.20
N VAL A 251 23.81 9.53 0.88
CA VAL A 251 24.87 8.91 1.68
C VAL A 251 25.35 7.63 0.98
N GLY A 252 26.67 7.44 0.90
CA GLY A 252 27.29 6.24 0.33
C GLY A 252 27.60 6.32 -1.17
N LYS A 253 28.59 5.52 -1.59
CA LYS A 253 29.01 5.41 -2.99
C LYS A 253 27.97 4.61 -3.78
N TYR A 254 27.73 5.00 -5.03
CA TYR A 254 26.98 4.15 -5.97
C TYR A 254 27.79 2.88 -6.27
N GLU A 255 27.25 1.69 -5.99
CA GLU A 255 27.97 0.41 -6.14
C GLU A 255 27.29 -0.58 -7.09
N ILE A 256 25.99 -0.40 -7.41
CA ILE A 256 25.24 -1.39 -8.19
C ILE A 256 25.71 -1.49 -9.66
N CYS A 257 25.73 -2.71 -10.19
CA CYS A 257 26.03 -3.04 -11.58
C CYS A 257 25.07 -4.11 -12.12
N TYR A 258 25.15 -4.43 -13.41
CA TYR A 258 24.27 -5.42 -14.04
C TYR A 258 24.42 -6.80 -13.38
N GLU A 259 25.66 -7.23 -13.14
CA GLU A 259 25.98 -8.50 -12.50
C GLU A 259 25.35 -8.60 -11.11
N PHE A 260 25.39 -7.52 -10.33
CA PHE A 260 24.73 -7.49 -9.02
C PHE A 260 23.22 -7.70 -9.13
N PHE A 261 22.54 -7.05 -10.09
CA PHE A 261 21.11 -7.26 -10.28
C PHE A 261 20.78 -8.68 -10.75
N ALA A 262 21.61 -9.27 -11.61
CA ALA A 262 21.44 -10.67 -11.99
C ALA A 262 21.59 -11.58 -10.76
N LEU A 263 22.65 -11.45 -9.97
CA LEU A 263 22.85 -12.22 -8.75
C LEU A 263 21.69 -12.01 -7.75
N MET A 264 21.23 -10.77 -7.57
CA MET A 264 20.08 -10.44 -6.70
C MET A 264 18.78 -11.09 -7.19
N PHE A 265 18.53 -11.12 -8.50
CA PHE A 265 17.38 -11.80 -9.08
C PHE A 265 17.36 -13.28 -8.70
N TYR A 266 18.48 -14.00 -8.84
CA TYR A 266 18.56 -15.40 -8.45
C TYR A 266 18.47 -15.61 -6.94
N PHE A 267 19.10 -14.74 -6.14
CA PHE A 267 19.01 -14.78 -4.69
C PHE A 267 17.56 -14.64 -4.20
N GLN A 268 16.82 -13.67 -4.75
CA GLN A 268 15.40 -13.46 -4.45
C GLN A 268 14.50 -14.52 -5.10
N GLY A 269 15.07 -15.45 -5.87
CA GLY A 269 14.33 -16.49 -6.58
C GLY A 269 13.35 -15.90 -7.58
N GLY A 270 13.77 -14.89 -8.34
CA GLY A 270 12.97 -14.26 -9.40
C GLY A 270 11.73 -13.53 -8.90
N ARG A 271 11.70 -13.13 -7.62
CA ARG A 271 10.53 -12.59 -6.95
C ARG A 271 10.80 -11.23 -6.31
N CYS A 272 9.75 -10.42 -6.20
CA CYS A 272 9.73 -9.14 -5.52
C CYS A 272 10.10 -9.33 -4.05
N TRP A 273 11.01 -8.48 -3.55
CA TRP A 273 11.45 -8.52 -2.15
C TRP A 273 10.30 -8.47 -1.15
N TYR A 274 9.29 -7.63 -1.41
CA TYR A 274 8.22 -7.37 -0.46
C TYR A 274 7.04 -8.33 -0.62
N THR A 275 6.56 -8.50 -1.85
CA THR A 275 5.28 -9.17 -2.14
C THR A 275 5.44 -10.61 -2.59
N GLY A 276 6.67 -11.07 -2.84
CA GLY A 276 6.92 -12.40 -3.40
C GLY A 276 6.41 -12.59 -4.83
N ALA A 277 5.83 -11.55 -5.45
CA ALA A 277 5.36 -11.61 -6.82
C ALA A 277 6.51 -11.93 -7.78
N PRO A 278 6.30 -12.78 -8.80
CA PRO A 278 7.31 -12.98 -9.84
C PRO A 278 7.67 -11.67 -10.53
N LEU A 279 8.96 -11.42 -10.73
CA LEU A 279 9.45 -10.26 -11.46
C LEU A 279 9.51 -10.60 -12.95
N GLY A 280 8.97 -9.71 -13.79
CA GLY A 280 8.90 -9.89 -15.24
C GLY A 280 7.49 -10.17 -15.76
N ILE A 281 7.39 -10.58 -17.02
CA ILE A 281 6.14 -11.02 -17.65
C ILE A 281 5.98 -12.51 -17.39
N THR A 282 4.92 -12.89 -16.70
CA THR A 282 4.65 -14.31 -16.38
C THR A 282 3.91 -15.05 -17.48
N SER A 283 3.33 -14.33 -18.46
CA SER A 283 2.56 -14.95 -19.54
C SER A 283 2.93 -14.36 -20.91
N PRO A 284 3.35 -15.18 -21.87
CA PRO A 284 3.54 -14.74 -23.27
C PRO A 284 2.30 -14.11 -23.91
N SER A 285 1.10 -14.35 -23.36
CA SER A 285 -0.14 -13.74 -23.84
C SER A 285 -0.29 -12.27 -23.45
N GLU A 286 0.43 -11.81 -22.42
CA GLU A 286 0.43 -10.40 -22.01
C GLU A 286 1.32 -9.61 -22.99
N ARG A 287 0.71 -9.04 -24.05
CA ARG A 287 1.39 -8.19 -25.05
C ARG A 287 1.93 -6.85 -24.50
N THR A 288 2.08 -6.74 -23.18
CA THR A 288 2.57 -5.53 -22.53
C THR A 288 4.10 -5.61 -22.46
N SER A 289 4.80 -4.53 -22.79
CA SER A 289 6.25 -4.45 -22.59
C SER A 289 6.62 -4.83 -21.14
N VAL A 290 7.71 -5.58 -20.94
CA VAL A 290 8.19 -6.01 -19.61
C VAL A 290 8.39 -4.82 -18.69
N LEU A 291 8.66 -3.65 -19.25
CA LEU A 291 8.91 -2.40 -18.55
C LEU A 291 7.62 -1.69 -18.11
N ALA A 292 6.52 -1.90 -18.85
CA ALA A 292 5.21 -1.32 -18.57
C ALA A 292 4.36 -2.22 -17.65
N HIS A 293 4.73 -3.49 -17.52
CA HIS A 293 3.99 -4.45 -16.70
C HIS A 293 4.02 -4.06 -15.20
N PRO A 294 2.93 -4.26 -14.43
CA PRO A 294 2.92 -4.01 -12.99
C PRO A 294 3.97 -4.80 -12.20
N CYS A 295 4.30 -6.02 -12.67
CA CYS A 295 5.36 -6.87 -12.12
C CYS A 295 6.75 -6.60 -12.72
N ALA A 296 6.93 -5.53 -13.50
CA ALA A 296 8.24 -5.14 -13.99
C ALA A 296 9.23 -5.03 -12.82
N ALA A 297 10.44 -5.57 -12.98
CA ALA A 297 11.49 -5.40 -11.98
C ALA A 297 11.82 -3.91 -11.83
N SER A 298 12.03 -3.48 -10.59
CA SER A 298 12.45 -2.12 -10.25
C SER A 298 13.43 -2.16 -9.08
N PRO A 299 14.48 -1.34 -9.08
CA PRO A 299 15.37 -1.26 -7.93
C PRO A 299 14.72 -0.37 -6.87
N GLU A 300 14.68 -0.87 -5.64
CA GLU A 300 14.28 -0.06 -4.48
C GLU A 300 15.41 0.06 -3.49
N ARG A 301 15.47 1.24 -2.88
CA ARG A 301 16.36 1.54 -1.78
C ARG A 301 15.65 1.26 -0.48
N LEU A 302 16.27 0.44 0.38
CA LEU A 302 15.74 0.14 1.71
C LEU A 302 15.72 1.41 2.59
N ASP A 303 16.80 2.18 2.53
CA ASP A 303 16.92 3.55 3.01
C ASP A 303 16.99 4.52 1.82
N VAL A 304 15.95 5.33 1.68
CA VAL A 304 15.80 6.28 0.56
C VAL A 304 16.80 7.43 0.57
N LEU A 305 17.53 7.65 1.66
CA LEU A 305 18.58 8.68 1.80
C LEU A 305 19.96 8.15 1.43
N GLN A 306 20.13 6.84 1.47
CA GLN A 306 21.33 6.21 0.97
C GLN A 306 21.28 6.11 -0.57
N ASN A 307 22.45 6.01 -1.17
CA ASN A 307 22.57 5.77 -2.60
C ASN A 307 22.19 4.31 -2.93
N TYR A 308 22.23 3.96 -4.22
CA TYR A 308 22.16 2.55 -4.62
C TYR A 308 23.50 1.87 -4.33
N THR A 309 23.67 1.41 -3.10
CA THR A 309 24.75 0.51 -2.66
C THR A 309 24.31 -0.94 -2.79
N LEU A 310 25.24 -1.90 -2.69
CA LEU A 310 24.87 -3.32 -2.67
C LEU A 310 23.98 -3.63 -1.45
N ALA A 311 24.33 -3.08 -0.29
CA ALA A 311 23.63 -3.30 0.98
C ALA A 311 22.26 -2.62 1.06
N ASN A 312 22.02 -1.55 0.29
CA ASN A 312 20.81 -0.76 0.36
C ASN A 312 19.82 -1.05 -0.78
N THR A 313 20.12 -1.95 -1.70
CA THR A 313 19.32 -2.16 -2.91
C THR A 313 18.70 -3.55 -2.94
N VAL A 314 17.44 -3.64 -3.37
CA VAL A 314 16.71 -4.89 -3.65
C VAL A 314 15.91 -4.76 -4.95
N LEU A 315 15.53 -5.87 -5.58
CA LEU A 315 14.54 -5.84 -6.66
C LEU A 315 13.14 -6.01 -6.09
N ILE A 316 12.23 -5.16 -6.58
CA ILE A 316 10.81 -5.17 -6.27
C ILE A 316 10.01 -5.14 -7.56
N GLU A 317 8.73 -5.41 -7.46
CA GLU A 317 7.82 -5.10 -8.55
C GLU A 317 7.53 -3.58 -8.63
N ARG A 318 7.32 -3.08 -9.84
CA ARG A 318 7.10 -1.66 -10.11
C ARG A 318 5.93 -1.05 -9.34
N ARG A 319 4.87 -1.83 -9.07
CA ARG A 319 3.75 -1.41 -8.21
C ARG A 319 4.17 -1.01 -6.79
N CYS A 320 5.23 -1.63 -6.26
CA CYS A 320 5.76 -1.31 -4.95
C CYS A 320 6.78 -0.16 -4.97
N GLN A 321 7.05 0.42 -6.15
CA GLN A 321 7.98 1.53 -6.25
C GLN A 321 7.37 2.75 -5.58
N SER A 322 7.94 3.11 -4.43
CA SER A 322 7.31 4.11 -3.57
C SER A 322 7.25 5.47 -4.27
N ALA A 323 6.06 6.08 -4.20
CA ALA A 323 5.72 7.29 -4.93
C ALA A 323 6.38 8.55 -4.35
N ASN A 324 7.34 8.40 -3.42
CA ASN A 324 7.63 9.48 -2.49
C ASN A 324 7.97 10.75 -3.27
N GLN A 325 7.49 11.85 -2.73
CA GLN A 325 7.93 13.20 -3.07
C GLN A 325 9.34 13.37 -2.50
N ARG A 326 10.26 12.53 -3.01
CA ARG A 326 11.64 12.24 -2.59
C ARG A 326 12.56 13.46 -2.72
N ALA A 327 12.07 14.56 -3.29
CA ALA A 327 12.83 15.78 -3.51
C ALA A 327 12.91 16.67 -2.27
N ASN A 328 12.02 16.49 -1.28
CA ASN A 328 11.94 17.37 -0.10
C ASN A 328 12.40 16.68 1.21
N TYR A 329 13.09 15.54 1.10
CA TYR A 329 13.61 14.81 2.25
C TYR A 329 15.02 15.29 2.56
N ASP A 330 15.11 16.31 3.42
CA ASP A 330 16.39 16.85 3.89
C ASP A 330 16.85 16.16 5.18
N ASP A 331 15.91 15.60 5.96
CA ASP A 331 16.18 14.91 7.22
C ASP A 331 15.35 13.61 7.33
N PRO A 332 15.98 12.44 7.56
CA PRO A 332 15.26 11.18 7.84
C PRO A 332 14.28 11.30 9.00
N ASN A 333 14.62 12.14 9.98
CA ASN A 333 13.85 12.33 11.19
C ASN A 333 12.73 13.37 11.01
N SER A 334 12.75 14.19 9.94
CA SER A 334 11.79 15.28 9.72
C SER A 334 10.35 14.77 9.65
N GLU A 335 9.55 15.08 10.68
CA GLU A 335 8.18 14.56 10.88
C GLU A 335 7.16 14.91 9.77
N GLU A 336 7.54 15.76 8.82
CA GLU A 336 6.64 16.31 7.82
C GLU A 336 6.30 15.33 6.68
N TYR A 337 7.26 14.51 6.28
CA TYR A 337 7.14 13.61 5.13
C TYR A 337 7.08 12.15 5.60
N GLY A 338 5.97 11.46 5.30
CA GLY A 338 5.77 10.06 5.65
C GLY A 338 6.41 9.09 4.68
N ASP A 339 6.86 7.94 5.18
CA ASP A 339 7.47 6.91 4.37
C ASP A 339 6.38 6.06 3.69
N ALA A 340 5.86 6.55 2.57
CA ALA A 340 5.06 5.76 1.63
C ALA A 340 5.86 4.59 0.99
N ASN A 341 6.94 4.16 1.65
CA ASN A 341 7.81 3.06 1.34
C ASN A 341 7.11 1.75 1.66
N TRP A 342 7.26 0.79 0.77
CA TRP A 342 6.91 -0.60 1.05
C TRP A 342 8.02 -1.26 1.87
N ASN A 343 7.61 -2.21 2.70
CA ASN A 343 8.50 -3.18 3.35
C ASN A 343 7.76 -4.52 3.48
N LYS A 344 8.47 -5.60 3.83
CA LYS A 344 7.87 -6.94 3.98
C LYS A 344 6.76 -6.97 5.04
N LEU A 345 6.94 -6.29 6.18
CA LEU A 345 5.95 -6.25 7.26
C LEU A 345 4.62 -5.64 6.82
N LYS A 346 4.65 -4.56 6.01
CA LYS A 346 3.46 -3.95 5.41
C LYS A 346 2.72 -4.94 4.53
N PHE A 347 3.43 -5.78 3.78
CA PHE A 347 2.77 -6.79 2.96
C PHE A 347 2.12 -7.89 3.79
N HIS A 348 2.78 -8.40 4.85
CA HIS A 348 2.13 -9.31 5.80
C HIS A 348 0.86 -8.73 6.41
N TYR A 349 0.89 -7.45 6.78
CA TYR A 349 -0.29 -6.76 7.28
C TYR A 349 -1.41 -6.62 6.23
N VAL A 350 -1.06 -6.43 4.94
CA VAL A 350 -2.05 -6.46 3.85
C VAL A 350 -2.72 -7.84 3.80
N MET A 351 -1.98 -8.94 3.95
CA MET A 351 -2.56 -10.29 4.00
C MET A 351 -3.58 -10.43 5.13
N HIS A 352 -3.21 -10.01 6.34
CA HIS A 352 -4.11 -9.97 7.50
C HIS A 352 -5.38 -9.12 7.23
N CYS A 353 -5.24 -7.97 6.57
CA CYS A 353 -6.38 -7.13 6.23
C CYS A 353 -7.33 -7.79 5.22
N GLN A 354 -6.80 -8.55 4.26
CA GLN A 354 -7.62 -9.32 3.32
C GLN A 354 -8.39 -10.44 4.04
N GLU A 355 -7.75 -11.14 4.98
CA GLU A 355 -8.40 -12.15 5.83
C GLU A 355 -9.53 -11.54 6.66
N CYS A 356 -9.29 -10.40 7.32
CA CYS A 356 -10.32 -9.66 8.05
C CYS A 356 -11.49 -9.27 7.14
N TYR A 357 -11.19 -8.77 5.94
CA TYR A 357 -12.22 -8.36 4.98
C TYR A 357 -13.08 -9.54 4.48
N ASN A 358 -12.48 -10.72 4.33
CA ASN A 358 -13.13 -11.94 3.86
C ASN A 358 -13.78 -12.78 4.97
N SER A 359 -13.54 -12.46 6.24
CA SER A 359 -14.19 -13.12 7.38
C SER A 359 -15.71 -12.90 7.41
N ASN A 360 -16.42 -13.82 8.08
CA ASN A 360 -17.87 -13.73 8.28
C ASN A 360 -18.22 -13.95 9.77
N PRO A 361 -18.67 -12.91 10.51
CA PRO A 361 -18.90 -11.55 10.04
C PRO A 361 -17.60 -10.83 9.66
N ARG A 362 -17.68 -9.86 8.74
CA ARG A 362 -16.52 -9.07 8.33
C ARG A 362 -15.92 -8.33 9.53
N ILE A 363 -14.62 -8.48 9.72
CA ILE A 363 -13.85 -7.82 10.76
C ILE A 363 -13.19 -6.57 10.17
N VAL A 364 -13.24 -5.46 10.92
CA VAL A 364 -12.44 -4.28 10.58
C VAL A 364 -11.03 -4.54 11.11
N PRO A 365 -9.99 -4.53 10.26
CA PRO A 365 -8.64 -4.75 10.74
C PRO A 365 -8.27 -3.68 11.77
N GLU A 366 -7.38 -4.01 12.70
CA GLU A 366 -6.79 -3.00 13.56
C GLU A 366 -5.87 -2.07 12.78
N TYR A 367 -5.03 -1.29 13.44
CA TYR A 367 -4.04 -0.52 12.71
C TYR A 367 -2.69 -1.23 12.66
N TYR A 368 -1.89 -0.93 11.64
CA TYR A 368 -0.60 -1.58 11.39
C TYR A 368 0.31 -1.66 12.62
N GLU A 369 0.43 -0.56 13.38
CA GLU A 369 1.29 -0.53 14.56
C GLU A 369 0.76 -1.42 15.69
N ASP A 370 -0.56 -1.47 15.88
CA ASP A 370 -1.20 -2.31 16.89
C ASP A 370 -1.07 -3.80 16.51
N TRP A 371 -1.30 -4.11 15.23
CA TRP A 371 -1.11 -5.46 14.69
C TRP A 371 0.35 -5.92 14.80
N LEU A 372 1.31 -5.06 14.48
CA LEU A 372 2.73 -5.42 14.56
C LEU A 372 3.15 -5.72 16.01
N LEU A 373 2.67 -4.94 16.98
CA LEU A 373 2.90 -5.20 18.41
C LEU A 373 2.31 -6.54 18.86
N ALA A 374 1.20 -6.97 18.25
CA ALA A 374 0.55 -8.23 18.55
C ALA A 374 1.18 -9.46 17.83
N ASN A 375 2.05 -9.25 16.83
CA ASN A 375 2.64 -10.30 16.00
C ASN A 375 4.18 -10.21 15.93
N PRO A 376 4.90 -10.25 17.07
CA PRO A 376 6.36 -10.10 17.11
C PRO A 376 7.12 -11.21 16.37
N GLU A 377 6.52 -12.39 16.20
CA GLU A 377 7.08 -13.50 15.43
C GLU A 377 7.24 -13.18 13.94
N ILE A 378 6.31 -12.41 13.37
CA ILE A 378 6.42 -11.95 11.97
C ILE A 378 7.59 -10.97 11.84
N GLN A 379 7.76 -10.08 12.82
CA GLN A 379 8.90 -9.17 12.85
C GLN A 379 10.22 -9.94 12.87
N LYS A 380 10.35 -10.92 13.78
CA LYS A 380 11.53 -11.78 13.88
C LYS A 380 11.80 -12.54 12.58
N MET A 381 10.77 -13.04 11.92
CA MET A 381 10.90 -13.72 10.63
C MET A 381 11.46 -12.78 9.54
N VAL A 382 10.94 -11.55 9.44
CA VAL A 382 11.45 -10.56 8.48
C VAL A 382 12.88 -10.14 8.80
N GLU A 383 13.23 -9.99 10.08
CA GLU A 383 14.62 -9.71 10.52
C GLU A 383 15.59 -10.83 10.14
N GLN A 384 15.16 -12.10 10.22
CA GLN A 384 15.94 -13.24 9.76
C GLN A 384 16.15 -13.23 8.24
N GLU A 385 15.10 -12.91 7.46
CA GLU A 385 15.23 -12.76 6.02
C GLU A 385 16.19 -11.62 5.63
N GLU A 386 16.12 -10.50 6.35
CA GLU A 386 17.02 -9.37 6.16
C GLU A 386 18.47 -9.73 6.51
N SER A 387 18.68 -10.49 7.60
CA SER A 387 20.00 -11.01 7.96
C SER A 387 20.59 -11.88 6.84
N ARG A 388 19.78 -12.76 6.23
CA ARG A 388 20.20 -13.57 5.07
C ARG A 388 20.55 -12.72 3.86
N ARG A 389 19.82 -11.64 3.62
CA ARG A 389 20.12 -10.68 2.54
C ARG A 389 21.46 -9.99 2.77
N ILE A 390 21.75 -9.57 3.99
CA ILE A 390 23.03 -8.94 4.34
C ILE A 390 24.20 -9.91 4.06
N ILE A 391 24.05 -11.17 4.46
CA ILE A 391 25.05 -12.21 4.16
C ILE A 391 25.22 -12.39 2.64
N PHE A 392 24.12 -12.46 1.90
CA PHE A 392 24.18 -12.52 0.43
C PHE A 392 24.90 -11.29 -0.17
N VAL A 393 24.70 -10.09 0.36
CA VAL A 393 25.38 -8.89 -0.13
C VAL A 393 26.89 -8.99 0.03
N GLU A 394 27.39 -9.49 1.16
CA GLU A 394 28.82 -9.71 1.36
C GLU A 394 29.38 -10.78 0.40
N PHE A 395 28.64 -11.88 0.24
CA PHE A 395 28.97 -12.90 -0.75
C PHE A 395 29.01 -12.33 -2.19
N ALA A 396 28.00 -11.55 -2.58
CA ALA A 396 27.93 -10.92 -3.88
C ALA A 396 29.09 -9.93 -4.09
N ARG A 397 29.50 -9.18 -3.06
CA ARG A 397 30.66 -8.27 -3.13
C ARG A 397 31.93 -9.05 -3.52
N ILE A 398 32.17 -10.21 -2.90
CA ILE A 398 33.31 -11.07 -3.20
C ILE A 398 33.23 -11.60 -4.64
N LEU A 399 32.06 -12.09 -5.07
CA LEU A 399 31.87 -12.54 -6.46
C LEU A 399 32.16 -11.45 -7.48
N LEU A 400 31.67 -10.23 -7.24
CA LEU A 400 31.88 -9.10 -8.15
C LEU A 400 33.36 -8.73 -8.27
N GLU A 401 34.14 -8.81 -7.18
CA GLU A 401 35.60 -8.60 -7.25
C GLU A 401 36.31 -9.72 -8.03
N LYS A 402 35.87 -10.98 -7.86
CA LYS A 402 36.40 -12.12 -8.64
C LYS A 402 36.05 -12.01 -10.13
N MET A 403 34.85 -11.52 -10.46
CA MET A 403 34.43 -11.23 -11.83
C MET A 403 35.29 -10.13 -12.47
N LYS A 404 35.57 -9.04 -11.74
CA LYS A 404 36.50 -7.99 -12.21
C LYS A 404 37.91 -8.51 -12.47
N ALA A 405 38.34 -9.51 -11.71
CA ALA A 405 39.63 -10.19 -11.89
C ALA A 405 39.60 -11.29 -12.97
N ASN A 406 38.48 -11.50 -13.68
CA ASN A 406 38.26 -12.57 -14.65
C ASN A 406 38.48 -13.99 -14.09
N LEU A 407 38.26 -14.20 -12.79
CA LEU A 407 38.39 -15.51 -12.13
C LEU A 407 37.08 -16.29 -12.11
N VAL A 408 35.96 -15.59 -12.20
CA VAL A 408 34.60 -16.14 -12.20
C VAL A 408 33.79 -15.36 -13.24
N ASP A 409 33.06 -16.04 -14.13
CA ASP A 409 32.11 -15.37 -15.01
C ASP A 409 30.71 -15.23 -14.37
N LEU A 410 29.81 -14.49 -15.01
CA LEU A 410 28.47 -14.25 -14.47
C LEU A 410 27.67 -15.56 -14.29
N ASN A 411 27.78 -16.51 -15.21
CA ASN A 411 27.04 -17.77 -15.13
C ASN A 411 27.53 -18.62 -13.96
N GLN A 412 28.85 -18.70 -13.78
CA GLN A 412 29.46 -19.35 -12.62
C GLN A 412 29.00 -18.69 -11.31
N GLY A 413 28.97 -17.36 -11.25
CA GLY A 413 28.44 -16.63 -10.08
C GLY A 413 26.97 -16.92 -9.81
N ILE A 414 26.13 -17.02 -10.84
CA ILE A 414 24.71 -17.42 -10.73
C ILE A 414 24.58 -18.82 -10.15
N GLU A 415 25.35 -19.80 -10.64
CA GLU A 415 25.33 -21.17 -10.11
C GLU A 415 25.73 -21.22 -8.62
N MET A 416 26.71 -20.42 -8.21
CA MET A 416 27.08 -20.30 -6.80
C MET A 416 25.95 -19.69 -5.94
N VAL A 417 25.23 -18.68 -6.44
CA VAL A 417 24.07 -18.10 -5.73
C VAL A 417 22.93 -19.12 -5.62
N LYS A 418 22.66 -19.89 -6.67
CA LYS A 418 21.67 -20.97 -6.64
C LYS A 418 22.02 -22.01 -5.57
N PHE A 419 23.29 -22.38 -5.46
CA PHE A 419 23.77 -23.31 -4.43
C PHE A 419 23.57 -22.74 -3.01
N ILE A 420 23.91 -21.47 -2.80
CA ILE A 420 23.75 -20.78 -1.50
C ILE A 420 22.31 -20.77 -0.99
N LYS A 421 21.34 -20.70 -1.91
CA LYS A 421 19.91 -20.71 -1.59
C LYS A 421 19.45 -22.06 -1.02
N LEU A 422 20.15 -23.15 -1.35
CA LEU A 422 19.85 -24.51 -0.87
C LEU A 422 20.39 -24.79 0.53
N LEU A 423 21.28 -23.94 1.03
CA LEU A 423 21.87 -24.15 2.34
C LEU A 423 20.86 -23.96 3.46
N PRO A 424 20.98 -24.73 4.55
CA PRO A 424 20.20 -24.54 5.76
C PRO A 424 20.30 -23.09 6.27
N LYS A 425 19.19 -22.55 6.77
CA LYS A 425 19.10 -21.14 7.20
C LYS A 425 20.03 -20.81 8.38
N ASP A 426 20.53 -21.82 9.06
CA ASP A 426 21.31 -21.79 10.30
C ASP A 426 22.82 -22.04 10.09
N GLN A 427 23.27 -22.30 8.86
CA GLN A 427 24.70 -22.49 8.60
C GLN A 427 25.45 -21.16 8.45
N ASP A 428 26.68 -21.13 8.99
CA ASP A 428 27.61 -20.03 8.85
C ASP A 428 28.17 -19.99 7.42
N TYR A 429 27.82 -18.94 6.68
CA TYR A 429 28.24 -18.74 5.31
C TYR A 429 29.73 -18.38 5.17
N ASN A 430 30.42 -18.01 6.27
CA ASN A 430 31.87 -17.80 6.23
C ASN A 430 32.60 -19.09 5.81
N TYR A 431 32.13 -20.25 6.24
CA TYR A 431 32.71 -21.54 5.85
C TYR A 431 32.61 -21.80 4.33
N LEU A 432 31.57 -21.27 3.68
CA LEU A 432 31.40 -21.41 2.23
C LEU A 432 32.30 -20.48 1.44
N LEU A 433 32.58 -19.30 1.96
CA LEU A 433 33.58 -18.42 1.36
C LEU A 433 34.95 -19.11 1.34
N ASP A 434 35.31 -19.79 2.43
CA ASP A 434 36.56 -20.55 2.55
C ASP A 434 36.57 -21.86 1.75
N TYR A 435 35.41 -22.45 1.46
CA TYR A 435 35.32 -23.68 0.66
C TYR A 435 35.30 -23.40 -0.85
N ILE A 436 34.74 -22.26 -1.26
CA ILE A 436 34.62 -21.86 -2.66
C ILE A 436 35.89 -21.18 -3.18
N PHE A 437 36.65 -20.49 -2.31
CA PHE A 437 37.84 -19.71 -2.66
C PHE A 437 39.05 -20.11 -1.85
#